data_AF-A0A7T8JUZ7-F1
#
_entry.id   AF-A0A7T8JUZ7-F1
#
_cell.length_a   1.000
_cell.length_b   1.000
_cell.length_c   1.000
_cell.angle_alpha   90.00
_cell.angle_beta   90.00
_cell.angle_gamma   90.00
#
_symmetry.space_group_name_H-M   'P 1'
#
loop_
_entity.id
_entity.type
_entity.pdbx_description
1 polymer ?
#
loop_
_entity_poly.entity_id
_entity_poly.type
_entity_poly.pdbx_seq_one_letter_code
_entity_poly.pdbx_strand_id
1 'polypeptide(L)'
;MPLSTDVGAWIAKNGGEDVWSLDNDSRIVTCRLCQYEVVLSKMRNIVRHARSTIHLRNWGIFQNNRIQADPLSSDFTSDMTTMLCSIPISWLLWLSILTESMESKSPVILSKIKEEVEGKDIFMALDETTDPLQRSMTAVLIGPLDGHFLGRPYLINLEDVEKADNETMTNVAVSSIRNVFGSEFQRERLKIFITDGAAYCIKAAENLRDHYQE
;
A
#
# COMPACT_ATOMS: atom_id res chain seq x y z
N MET A 1 24.71 -6.62 38.08
CA MET A 1 23.23 -6.58 38.22
C MET A 1 22.63 -6.80 36.84
N PRO A 2 21.77 -7.81 36.62
CA PRO A 2 21.39 -8.20 35.27
C PRO A 2 20.32 -7.26 34.72
N LEU A 3 20.62 -6.60 33.59
CA LEU A 3 19.67 -5.88 32.74
C LEU A 3 18.76 -6.91 32.04
N SER A 4 17.87 -7.56 32.80
CA SER A 4 16.70 -8.24 32.26
C SER A 4 15.61 -7.20 32.02
N THR A 5 15.89 -6.23 31.15
CA THR A 5 14.82 -5.41 30.59
C THR A 5 14.12 -6.32 29.59
N ASP A 6 12.92 -6.74 29.94
CA ASP A 6 12.07 -7.54 29.06
C ASP A 6 12.00 -6.84 27.69
N VAL A 7 12.58 -7.50 26.69
CA VAL A 7 12.66 -7.01 25.32
C VAL A 7 11.25 -6.82 24.78
N GLY A 8 10.32 -7.70 25.15
CA GLY A 8 8.92 -7.60 24.79
C GLY A 8 8.30 -6.31 25.32
N ALA A 9 8.53 -5.99 26.61
CA ALA A 9 8.06 -4.74 27.20
C ALA A 9 8.68 -3.51 26.51
N TRP A 10 9.95 -3.57 26.11
CA TRP A 10 10.58 -2.49 25.36
C TRP A 10 9.98 -2.34 23.96
N ILE A 11 9.81 -3.43 23.22
CA ILE A 11 9.19 -3.44 21.89
C ILE A 11 7.77 -2.86 21.97
N ALA A 12 6.94 -3.34 22.91
CA ALA A 12 5.58 -2.85 23.11
C ALA A 12 5.52 -1.33 23.32
N LYS A 13 6.48 -0.77 24.07
CA LYS A 13 6.55 0.68 24.33
C LYS A 13 7.05 1.50 23.14
N ASN A 14 7.76 0.90 22.19
CA ASN A 14 8.43 1.61 21.09
C ASN A 14 7.83 1.28 19.71
N GLY A 15 6.52 1.04 19.65
CA GLY A 15 5.81 0.79 18.38
C GLY A 15 5.34 -0.65 18.17
N GLY A 16 5.67 -1.55 19.10
CA GLY A 16 5.21 -2.93 19.05
C GLY A 16 5.71 -3.68 17.83
N GLU A 17 4.96 -4.71 17.45
CA GLU A 17 5.29 -5.59 16.32
C GLU A 17 5.16 -4.90 14.96
N ASP A 18 4.43 -3.78 14.89
CA ASP A 18 4.32 -2.97 13.67
C ASP A 18 5.66 -2.34 13.28
N VAL A 19 6.53 -2.09 14.27
CA VAL A 19 7.81 -1.38 14.08
C VAL A 19 9.01 -2.30 14.30
N TRP A 20 8.89 -3.28 15.18
CA TRP A 20 9.99 -4.18 15.54
C TRP A 20 9.62 -5.63 15.29
N SER A 21 10.53 -6.41 14.71
CA SER A 21 10.46 -7.87 14.71
C SER A 21 11.59 -8.44 15.54
N LEU A 22 11.28 -9.49 16.28
CA LEU A 22 12.25 -10.28 17.04
C LEU A 22 12.25 -11.69 16.46
N ASP A 23 13.39 -12.10 15.90
CA ASP A 23 13.64 -13.50 15.60
C ASP A 23 14.20 -14.17 16.86
N ASN A 24 13.45 -15.11 17.43
CA ASN A 24 13.82 -15.82 18.65
C ASN A 24 14.99 -16.80 18.44
N ASP A 25 15.12 -17.36 17.23
CA ASP A 25 16.12 -18.37 16.91
C ASP A 25 17.48 -17.71 16.66
N SER A 26 17.51 -16.71 15.79
CA SER A 26 18.74 -15.96 15.49
C SER A 26 19.06 -14.87 16.52
N ARG A 27 18.11 -14.56 17.42
CA ARG A 27 18.18 -13.48 18.40
C ARG A 27 18.50 -12.13 17.73
N ILE A 28 17.93 -11.89 16.55
CA ILE A 28 18.04 -10.62 15.82
C ILE A 28 16.80 -9.79 16.07
N VAL A 29 17.00 -8.50 16.34
CA VAL A 29 15.95 -7.49 16.37
C VAL A 29 16.07 -6.64 15.11
N THR A 30 14.98 -6.57 14.36
CA THR A 30 14.90 -5.79 13.12
C THR A 30 13.90 -4.66 13.29
N CYS A 31 14.31 -3.45 12.95
CA CYS A 31 13.43 -2.30 12.80
C CYS A 31 12.80 -2.33 11.41
N ARG A 32 11.50 -2.60 11.30
CA ARG A 32 10.76 -2.67 10.03
C ARG A 32 10.74 -1.33 9.29
N LEU A 33 10.78 -0.23 10.05
CA LEU A 33 10.78 1.13 9.49
C LEU A 33 12.13 1.55 8.91
N CYS A 34 13.23 0.88 9.24
CA CYS A 34 14.57 1.29 8.81
C CYS A 34 15.37 0.15 8.18
N GLN A 35 14.82 -1.06 8.17
CA GLN A 35 15.51 -2.32 7.86
C GLN A 35 16.84 -2.47 8.64
N TYR A 36 16.87 -1.92 9.86
CA TYR A 36 18.06 -1.95 10.71
C TYR A 36 18.03 -3.21 11.56
N GLU A 37 19.06 -4.04 11.42
CA GLU A 37 19.19 -5.31 12.13
C GLU A 37 20.30 -5.26 13.17
N VAL A 38 20.03 -5.84 14.34
CA VAL A 38 21.03 -5.96 15.39
C VAL A 38 20.74 -7.13 16.32
N VAL A 39 21.81 -7.81 16.75
CA VAL A 39 21.71 -8.90 17.72
C VAL A 39 21.16 -8.37 19.06
N LEU A 40 20.19 -9.09 19.62
CA LEU A 40 19.44 -8.79 20.85
C LEU A 40 20.34 -8.45 22.05
N SER A 41 21.50 -9.08 22.14
CA SER A 41 22.49 -8.83 23.21
C SER A 41 23.03 -7.39 23.19
N LYS A 42 22.91 -6.66 22.07
CA LYS A 42 23.35 -5.29 21.89
C LYS A 42 22.19 -4.29 22.06
N MET A 43 21.41 -4.42 23.14
CA MET A 43 20.30 -3.52 23.48
C MET A 43 20.61 -2.02 23.39
N ARG A 44 21.83 -1.60 23.77
CA ARG A 44 22.26 -0.20 23.65
C ARG A 44 22.21 0.31 22.20
N ASN A 45 22.51 -0.55 21.23
CA ASN A 45 22.46 -0.19 19.81
C ASN A 45 21.01 -0.04 19.32
N ILE A 46 20.10 -0.93 19.78
CA ILE A 46 18.67 -0.85 19.50
C ILE A 46 18.11 0.49 20.00
N VAL A 47 18.37 0.82 21.27
CA VAL A 47 17.91 2.08 21.88
C VAL A 47 18.51 3.30 21.19
N ARG A 48 19.79 3.25 20.79
CA ARG A 48 20.43 4.33 20.05
C ARG A 48 19.81 4.50 18.66
N HIS A 49 19.53 3.40 17.96
CA HIS A 49 18.86 3.42 16.66
C HIS A 49 17.46 4.05 16.76
N ALA A 50 16.66 3.65 17.76
CA ALA A 50 15.32 4.20 17.99
C ALA A 50 15.30 5.72 18.25
N ARG A 51 16.43 6.29 18.66
CA ARG A 51 16.60 7.75 18.88
C ARG A 51 17.32 8.45 17.72
N SER A 52 17.69 7.73 16.68
CA SER A 52 18.36 8.30 15.52
C SER A 52 17.39 9.20 14.74
N THR A 53 17.93 10.24 14.10
CA THR A 53 17.15 11.16 13.26
C THR A 53 16.42 10.44 12.12
N ILE A 54 17.06 9.40 11.55
CA ILE A 54 16.48 8.55 10.51
C ILE A 54 15.26 7.81 11.05
N HIS A 55 15.39 7.14 12.20
CA HIS A 55 14.27 6.42 12.81
C HIS A 55 13.12 7.36 13.17
N LEU A 56 13.41 8.50 13.81
CA LEU A 56 12.38 9.46 14.21
C LEU A 56 11.62 10.04 13.00
N ARG A 57 12.31 10.29 11.89
CA ARG A 57 11.67 10.69 10.63
C ARG A 57 10.74 9.60 10.12
N ASN A 58 11.23 8.35 10.00
CA ASN A 58 10.45 7.23 9.47
C ASN A 58 9.27 6.89 10.38
N TRP A 59 9.45 7.03 11.70
CA TRP A 59 8.39 6.90 12.69
C TRP A 59 7.30 7.94 12.49
N GLY A 60 7.64 9.21 12.24
CA GLY A 60 6.66 10.25 11.92
C GLY A 60 5.84 9.92 10.67
N ILE A 61 6.48 9.42 9.61
CA ILE A 61 5.80 8.94 8.39
C ILE A 61 4.87 7.77 8.72
N PHE A 62 5.37 6.78 9.47
CA PHE A 62 4.58 5.63 9.88
C PHE A 62 3.34 6.06 10.69
N GLN A 63 3.49 6.98 11.65
CA GLN A 63 2.36 7.47 12.44
C GLN A 63 1.34 8.24 11.60
N ASN A 64 1.80 9.08 10.67
CA ASN A 64 0.91 9.87 9.80
C ASN A 64 0.13 8.99 8.81
N ASN A 65 0.71 7.87 8.39
CA ASN A 65 0.07 6.92 7.47
C ASN A 65 -0.58 5.73 8.20
N ARG A 66 -0.51 5.68 9.54
CA ARG A 66 -1.13 4.62 10.33
C ARG A 66 -2.63 4.77 10.18
N ILE A 67 -3.29 3.74 9.64
CA ILE A 67 -4.75 3.69 9.58
C ILE A 67 -5.24 3.67 11.02
N GLN A 68 -5.64 4.84 11.54
CA GLN A 68 -6.41 4.88 12.77
C GLN A 68 -7.78 4.31 12.40
N ALA A 69 -8.05 3.08 12.83
CA ALA A 69 -9.43 2.63 12.95
C ALA A 69 -10.05 3.50 14.05
N ASP A 70 -10.67 4.60 13.65
CA ASP A 70 -11.39 5.49 14.55
C ASP A 70 -12.61 4.71 15.08
N PRO A 71 -12.69 4.40 16.38
CA PRO A 71 -13.81 3.64 16.93
C PRO A 71 -15.13 4.42 16.94
N LEU A 72 -15.12 5.70 16.54
CA LEU A 72 -16.26 6.62 16.65
C LEU A 72 -16.77 7.19 15.32
N SER A 73 -16.24 6.73 14.19
CA SER A 73 -16.78 7.03 12.86
C SER A 73 -17.56 5.82 12.34
N SER A 74 -18.82 5.69 12.76
CA SER A 74 -19.79 4.80 12.11
C SER A 74 -20.08 5.34 10.72
N ASP A 75 -19.20 5.06 9.77
CA ASP A 75 -19.33 5.53 8.41
C ASP A 75 -19.01 4.35 7.49
N PHE A 76 -20.03 3.89 6.78
CA PHE A 76 -20.11 3.03 5.59
C PHE A 76 -18.86 2.20 5.20
N THR A 77 -17.68 2.81 5.15
CA THR A 77 -16.39 2.17 4.92
C THR A 77 -16.05 1.09 5.95
N SER A 78 -16.32 1.30 7.25
CA SER A 78 -16.08 0.27 8.29
C SER A 78 -16.99 -0.94 8.12
N ASP A 79 -18.25 -0.69 7.76
CA ASP A 79 -19.21 -1.75 7.47
C ASP A 79 -18.81 -2.51 6.21
N MET A 80 -18.34 -1.81 5.17
CA MET A 80 -17.86 -2.44 3.94
C MET A 80 -16.60 -3.28 4.18
N THR A 81 -15.63 -2.81 4.98
CA THR A 81 -14.43 -3.58 5.35
C THR A 81 -14.77 -4.80 6.22
N THR A 82 -15.72 -4.66 7.14
CA THR A 82 -16.17 -5.79 7.99
C THR A 82 -16.98 -6.81 7.18
N MET A 83 -17.78 -6.34 6.22
CA MET A 83 -18.53 -7.17 5.29
C MET A 83 -17.57 -7.90 4.34
N LEU A 84 -16.53 -7.21 3.83
CA LEU A 84 -15.48 -7.74 2.94
C LEU A 84 -14.73 -8.92 3.58
N CYS A 85 -14.60 -8.94 4.91
CA CYS A 85 -13.94 -10.01 5.64
C CYS A 85 -14.87 -11.12 6.15
N SER A 86 -16.21 -10.98 6.07
CA SER A 86 -17.11 -11.80 6.91
C SER A 86 -18.29 -12.51 6.23
N ILE A 87 -18.49 -12.51 4.90
CA ILE A 87 -19.69 -13.16 4.30
C ILE A 87 -19.41 -13.98 3.02
N PRO A 88 -19.85 -15.24 2.94
CA PRO A 88 -19.85 -16.03 1.71
C PRO A 88 -21.06 -15.65 0.83
N ILE A 89 -20.98 -14.52 0.13
CA ILE A 89 -21.91 -14.17 -0.96
C ILE A 89 -21.17 -14.33 -2.29
N SER A 90 -21.91 -14.72 -3.34
CA SER A 90 -21.40 -14.79 -4.72
C SER A 90 -20.63 -13.52 -5.11
N TRP A 91 -19.36 -13.68 -5.50
CA TRP A 91 -18.43 -12.63 -5.90
C TRP A 91 -18.99 -11.62 -6.91
N LEU A 92 -19.92 -12.04 -7.78
CA LEU A 92 -20.56 -11.16 -8.76
C LEU A 92 -21.43 -10.07 -8.14
N LEU A 93 -22.16 -10.38 -7.07
CA LEU A 93 -23.02 -9.41 -6.40
C LEU A 93 -22.19 -8.43 -5.56
N TRP A 94 -21.08 -8.94 -4.99
CA TRP A 94 -20.07 -8.15 -4.30
C TRP A 94 -19.44 -7.11 -5.23
N LEU A 95 -19.01 -7.57 -6.39
CA LEU A 95 -18.39 -6.77 -7.42
C LEU A 95 -19.33 -5.68 -7.94
N SER A 96 -20.57 -6.03 -8.29
CA SER A 96 -21.53 -5.02 -8.75
C SER A 96 -21.79 -3.93 -7.70
N ILE A 97 -21.89 -4.31 -6.42
CA ILE A 97 -22.12 -3.35 -5.33
C ILE A 97 -20.88 -2.50 -5.06
N LEU A 98 -19.68 -3.08 -5.09
CA LEU A 98 -18.43 -2.35 -4.91
C LEU A 98 -18.17 -1.38 -6.07
N THR A 99 -18.35 -1.83 -7.31
CA THR A 99 -18.18 -0.99 -8.51
C THR A 99 -19.24 0.11 -8.53
N GLU A 100 -20.52 -0.19 -8.28
CA GLU A 100 -21.59 0.83 -8.22
C GLU A 100 -21.38 1.83 -7.06
N SER A 101 -20.91 1.35 -5.90
CA SER A 101 -20.55 2.22 -4.77
C SER A 101 -19.31 3.05 -5.04
N MET A 102 -18.30 2.50 -5.73
CA MET A 102 -17.12 3.24 -6.15
C MET A 102 -17.54 4.28 -7.18
N GLU A 103 -18.26 3.93 -8.24
CA GLU A 103 -18.73 4.84 -9.28
C GLU A 103 -19.57 6.01 -8.74
N SER A 104 -20.51 5.74 -7.82
CA SER A 104 -21.38 6.78 -7.24
C SER A 104 -20.66 7.78 -6.32
N LYS A 105 -19.61 7.35 -5.59
CA LYS A 105 -18.81 8.19 -4.69
C LYS A 105 -17.45 8.60 -5.28
N SER A 106 -17.10 8.04 -6.44
CA SER A 106 -15.77 8.12 -7.08
C SER A 106 -15.32 9.55 -7.28
N PRO A 107 -16.12 10.46 -7.90
CA PRO A 107 -15.60 11.76 -8.29
C PRO A 107 -15.12 12.59 -7.10
N VAL A 108 -15.82 12.51 -5.97
CA VAL A 108 -15.48 13.23 -4.73
C VAL A 108 -14.28 12.60 -4.02
N ILE A 109 -14.17 11.28 -4.03
CA ILE A 109 -13.05 10.58 -3.38
C ILE A 109 -11.78 10.70 -4.22
N LEU A 110 -11.87 10.49 -5.54
CA LEU A 110 -10.76 10.61 -6.48
C LEU A 110 -10.20 12.04 -6.53
N SER A 111 -11.05 13.07 -6.40
CA SER A 111 -10.56 14.46 -6.29
C SER A 111 -9.77 14.70 -5.01
N LYS A 112 -10.20 14.17 -3.86
CA LYS A 112 -9.42 14.23 -2.61
C LYS A 112 -8.10 13.47 -2.72
N ILE A 113 -8.11 12.27 -3.32
CA ILE A 113 -6.89 11.49 -3.56
C ILE A 113 -5.94 12.29 -4.47
N LYS A 114 -6.46 12.87 -5.55
CA LYS A 114 -5.69 13.75 -6.44
C LYS A 114 -5.04 14.88 -5.66
N GLU A 115 -5.80 15.62 -4.84
CA GLU A 115 -5.28 16.70 -3.99
C GLU A 115 -4.18 16.21 -3.03
N GLU A 116 -4.36 15.06 -2.39
CA GLU A 116 -3.39 14.51 -1.43
C GLU A 116 -2.08 14.09 -2.08
N VAL A 117 -2.11 13.61 -3.33
CA VAL A 117 -0.91 13.15 -4.05
C VAL A 117 -0.36 14.20 -5.02
N GLU A 118 -1.03 15.33 -5.20
CA GLU A 118 -0.64 16.41 -6.13
C GLU A 118 0.78 16.93 -5.85
N GLY A 119 1.53 17.20 -6.92
CA GLY A 119 2.92 17.65 -6.84
C GLY A 119 3.94 16.66 -6.25
N LYS A 120 3.53 15.45 -5.86
CA LYS A 120 4.42 14.40 -5.33
C LYS A 120 4.73 13.36 -6.39
N ASP A 121 5.93 12.78 -6.32
CA ASP A 121 6.22 11.53 -7.00
C ASP A 121 5.29 10.44 -6.46
N ILE A 122 4.89 9.50 -7.30
CA ILE A 122 3.92 8.45 -6.96
C ILE A 122 4.45 7.06 -7.31
N PHE A 123 3.94 6.07 -6.59
CA PHE A 123 3.97 4.67 -7.00
C PHE A 123 2.58 4.22 -7.42
N MET A 124 2.55 3.22 -8.28
CA MET A 124 1.35 2.45 -8.62
C MET A 124 1.60 0.98 -8.28
N ALA A 125 0.63 0.35 -7.64
CA ALA A 125 0.59 -1.10 -7.49
C ALA A 125 -0.61 -1.65 -8.26
N LEU A 126 -0.37 -2.69 -9.04
CA LEU A 126 -1.37 -3.35 -9.85
C LEU A 126 -1.35 -4.84 -9.51
N ASP A 127 -2.50 -5.35 -9.12
CA ASP A 127 -2.69 -6.76 -8.77
C ASP A 127 -3.89 -7.30 -9.53
N GLU A 128 -3.71 -8.45 -10.17
CA GLU A 128 -4.78 -9.17 -10.86
C GLU A 128 -5.12 -10.41 -10.03
N THR A 129 -6.42 -10.65 -9.85
CA THR A 129 -6.91 -11.85 -9.20
C THR A 129 -7.91 -12.54 -10.10
N THR A 130 -7.58 -13.77 -10.48
CA THR A 130 -8.48 -14.66 -11.22
C THR A 130 -9.17 -15.62 -10.27
N ASP A 131 -10.49 -15.73 -10.36
CA ASP A 131 -11.24 -16.71 -9.60
C ASP A 131 -11.28 -18.11 -10.26
N PRO A 132 -11.77 -19.16 -9.57
CA PRO A 132 -11.88 -20.49 -10.15
C PRO A 132 -12.80 -20.60 -11.38
N LEU A 133 -13.66 -19.60 -11.63
CA LEU A 133 -14.53 -19.51 -12.79
C LEU A 133 -13.89 -18.74 -13.95
N GLN A 134 -12.58 -18.43 -13.86
CA GLN A 134 -11.80 -17.70 -14.86
C GLN A 134 -12.28 -16.26 -15.07
N ARG A 135 -12.82 -15.64 -14.03
CA ARG A 135 -13.11 -14.21 -14.02
C ARG A 135 -11.94 -13.49 -13.37
N SER A 136 -11.42 -12.50 -14.07
CA SER A 136 -10.27 -11.74 -13.62
C SER A 136 -10.68 -10.32 -13.22
N MET A 137 -10.09 -9.84 -12.14
CA MET A 137 -10.24 -8.48 -11.67
C MET A 137 -8.87 -7.87 -11.44
N THR A 138 -8.73 -6.60 -11.83
CA THR A 138 -7.52 -5.84 -11.58
C THR A 138 -7.79 -4.72 -10.59
N ALA A 139 -7.09 -4.77 -9.45
CA ALA A 139 -7.07 -3.70 -8.47
C ALA A 139 -5.88 -2.77 -8.76
N VAL A 140 -6.14 -1.47 -8.78
CA VAL A 140 -5.12 -0.44 -8.98
C VAL A 140 -5.04 0.46 -7.75
N LEU A 141 -3.89 0.42 -7.10
CA LEU A 141 -3.54 1.27 -5.99
C LEU A 141 -2.54 2.34 -6.44
N ILE A 142 -2.68 3.56 -5.94
CA ILE A 142 -1.65 4.60 -6.07
C ILE A 142 -1.30 5.19 -4.72
N GLY A 143 -0.09 5.68 -4.55
CA GLY A 143 0.27 6.43 -3.35
C GLY A 143 1.44 7.36 -3.61
N PRO A 144 1.62 8.39 -2.76
CA PRO A 144 2.76 9.28 -2.85
C PRO A 144 4.04 8.58 -2.42
N LEU A 145 5.17 9.02 -2.96
CA LEU A 145 6.50 8.65 -2.51
C LEU A 145 7.01 9.73 -1.55
N ASP A 146 7.34 9.33 -0.32
CA ASP A 146 7.95 10.21 0.69
C ASP A 146 9.39 9.79 0.95
N GLY A 147 10.27 10.14 0.01
CA GLY A 147 11.69 9.78 0.06
C GLY A 147 11.92 8.28 -0.07
N HIS A 148 12.22 7.60 1.04
CA HIS A 148 12.54 6.16 1.05
C HIS A 148 11.33 5.25 1.30
N PHE A 149 10.14 5.81 1.54
CA PHE A 149 8.93 5.04 1.88
C PHE A 149 7.82 5.26 0.87
N LEU A 150 7.08 4.18 0.61
CA LEU A 150 5.77 4.24 0.00
C LEU A 150 4.82 4.88 1.01
N GLY A 151 4.25 6.03 0.67
CA GLY A 151 3.17 6.65 1.45
C GLY A 151 1.90 5.81 1.40
N ARG A 152 0.86 6.24 2.11
CA ARG A 152 -0.43 5.53 2.14
C ARG A 152 -0.96 5.28 0.71
N PRO A 153 -1.22 4.01 0.33
CA PRO A 153 -1.87 3.71 -0.94
C PRO A 153 -3.39 3.93 -0.87
N TYR A 154 -3.97 4.27 -2.02
CA TYR A 154 -5.40 4.45 -2.24
C TYR A 154 -5.85 3.56 -3.40
N LEU A 155 -6.96 2.85 -3.21
CA LEU A 155 -7.62 2.13 -4.30
C LEU A 155 -8.34 3.13 -5.19
N ILE A 156 -7.90 3.22 -6.44
CA ILE A 156 -8.42 4.18 -7.41
C ILE A 156 -9.19 3.53 -8.56
N ASN A 157 -8.96 2.24 -8.80
CA ASN A 157 -9.69 1.49 -9.80
C ASN A 157 -9.80 0.03 -9.37
N LEU A 158 -10.95 -0.56 -9.67
CA LEU A 158 -11.20 -1.99 -9.58
C LEU A 158 -11.93 -2.36 -10.87
N GLU A 159 -11.22 -3.02 -11.78
CA GLU A 159 -11.69 -3.22 -13.15
C GLU A 159 -11.86 -4.71 -13.44
N ASP A 160 -13.03 -5.06 -13.96
CA ASP A 160 -13.29 -6.38 -14.53
C ASP A 160 -12.53 -6.51 -15.84
N VAL A 161 -11.67 -7.53 -15.93
CA VAL A 161 -10.88 -7.78 -17.13
C VAL A 161 -11.24 -9.15 -17.70
N GLU A 162 -11.60 -9.19 -18.98
CA GLU A 162 -11.91 -10.46 -19.66
C GLU A 162 -10.67 -11.35 -19.82
N LYS A 163 -9.48 -10.72 -19.87
CA LYS A 163 -8.22 -11.40 -20.08
C LYS A 163 -7.06 -10.65 -19.44
N ALA A 164 -6.32 -11.34 -18.59
CA ALA A 164 -5.07 -10.87 -18.01
C ALA A 164 -3.92 -11.04 -19.02
N ASP A 165 -3.69 -10.01 -19.84
CA ASP A 165 -2.50 -9.91 -20.68
C ASP A 165 -1.85 -8.53 -20.61
N ASN A 166 -0.67 -8.40 -21.22
CA ASN A 166 0.14 -7.19 -21.13
C ASN A 166 -0.57 -5.94 -21.67
N GLU A 167 -1.38 -6.08 -22.72
CA GLU A 167 -2.08 -4.94 -23.33
C GLU A 167 -3.22 -4.49 -22.41
N THR A 168 -4.01 -5.44 -21.90
CA THR A 168 -5.07 -5.15 -20.93
C THR A 168 -4.48 -4.48 -19.69
N MET A 169 -3.43 -5.03 -19.07
CA MET A 169 -2.85 -4.45 -17.85
C MET A 169 -2.25 -3.05 -18.09
N THR A 170 -1.64 -2.83 -19.26
CA THR A 170 -1.15 -1.50 -19.65
C THR A 170 -2.32 -0.51 -19.75
N ASN A 171 -3.40 -0.91 -20.41
CA ASN A 171 -4.58 -0.07 -20.61
C ASN A 171 -5.28 0.26 -19.27
N VAL A 172 -5.43 -0.73 -18.37
CA VAL A 172 -5.98 -0.51 -17.03
C VAL A 172 -5.13 0.48 -16.24
N ALA A 173 -3.80 0.35 -16.25
CA ALA A 173 -2.92 1.28 -15.57
C ALA A 173 -3.03 2.72 -16.14
N VAL A 174 -2.99 2.87 -17.47
CA VAL A 174 -3.09 4.17 -18.13
C VAL A 174 -4.46 4.81 -17.92
N SER A 175 -5.54 4.05 -18.05
CA SER A 175 -6.91 4.53 -17.85
C SER A 175 -7.10 5.00 -16.41
N SER A 176 -6.58 4.25 -15.42
CA SER A 176 -6.65 4.58 -14.01
C SER A 176 -5.95 5.91 -13.70
N ILE A 177 -4.73 6.12 -14.21
CA ILE A 177 -4.01 7.40 -14.05
C ILE A 177 -4.81 8.53 -14.68
N ARG A 178 -5.28 8.34 -15.92
CA ARG A 178 -6.06 9.37 -16.64
C ARG A 178 -7.36 9.72 -15.92
N ASN A 179 -8.03 8.74 -15.33
CA ASN A 179 -9.29 8.95 -14.61
C ASN A 179 -9.09 9.75 -13.32
N VAL A 180 -7.98 9.54 -12.61
CA VAL A 180 -7.67 10.29 -11.37
C VAL A 180 -7.09 11.66 -11.67
N PHE A 181 -6.08 11.73 -12.54
CA PHE A 181 -5.26 12.93 -12.71
C PHE A 181 -5.67 13.79 -13.92
N GLY A 182 -6.32 13.20 -14.91
CA GLY A 182 -6.61 13.83 -16.19
C GLY A 182 -5.44 13.74 -17.18
N SER A 183 -5.57 14.40 -18.33
CA SER A 183 -4.54 14.43 -19.38
C SER A 183 -3.29 15.23 -19.03
N GLU A 184 -3.35 16.04 -17.97
CA GLU A 184 -2.28 16.95 -17.54
C GLU A 184 -1.31 16.30 -16.53
N PHE A 185 -1.44 15.00 -16.27
CA PHE A 185 -0.54 14.29 -15.37
C PHE A 185 0.91 14.40 -15.86
N GLN A 186 1.80 14.91 -15.01
CA GLN A 186 3.24 14.96 -15.30
C GLN A 186 3.78 13.53 -15.22
N ARG A 187 4.06 12.97 -16.38
CA ARG A 187 4.35 11.56 -16.59
C ARG A 187 5.53 11.07 -15.76
N GLU A 188 6.51 11.94 -15.59
CA GLU A 188 7.76 11.70 -14.87
C GLU A 188 7.53 11.46 -13.38
N ARG A 189 6.37 11.83 -12.82
CA ARG A 189 6.04 11.61 -11.40
C ARG A 189 5.75 10.15 -11.08
N LEU A 190 5.39 9.31 -12.05
CA LEU A 190 5.26 7.88 -11.82
C LEU A 190 6.66 7.25 -11.76
N LYS A 191 7.14 6.94 -10.54
CA LYS A 191 8.52 6.43 -10.34
C LYS A 191 8.59 4.92 -10.13
N ILE A 192 7.54 4.32 -9.56
CA ILE A 192 7.54 2.91 -9.15
C ILE A 192 6.26 2.26 -9.63
N PHE A 193 6.40 1.11 -10.29
CA PHE A 193 5.31 0.22 -10.65
C PHE A 193 5.52 -1.13 -9.95
N ILE A 194 4.53 -1.57 -9.18
CA ILE A 194 4.57 -2.78 -8.34
C ILE A 194 3.55 -3.77 -8.88
N THR A 195 3.97 -5.03 -9.04
CA THR A 195 3.12 -6.12 -9.51
C THR A 195 3.65 -7.46 -8.99
N ASP A 196 2.86 -8.53 -9.11
CA ASP A 196 3.17 -9.90 -8.69
C ASP A 196 4.34 -10.55 -9.47
N GLY A 197 4.77 -9.92 -10.56
CA GLY A 197 5.86 -10.38 -11.40
C GLY A 197 5.45 -11.40 -12.44
N ALA A 198 4.15 -11.57 -12.72
CA ALA A 198 3.70 -12.36 -13.86
C ALA A 198 4.29 -11.81 -15.17
N ALA A 199 4.64 -12.69 -16.11
CA ALA A 199 5.36 -12.31 -17.34
C ALA A 199 4.63 -11.21 -18.14
N TYR A 200 3.30 -11.23 -18.16
CA TYR A 200 2.50 -10.21 -18.82
C TYR A 200 2.46 -8.89 -18.05
N CYS A 201 2.50 -8.91 -16.72
CA CYS A 201 2.62 -7.73 -15.86
C CYS A 201 3.99 -7.05 -15.99
N ILE A 202 5.06 -7.84 -16.09
CA ILE A 202 6.42 -7.33 -16.37
C ILE A 202 6.41 -6.62 -17.72
N LYS A 203 5.84 -7.24 -18.76
CA LYS A 203 5.73 -6.63 -20.08
C LYS A 203 4.83 -5.39 -20.09
N ALA A 204 3.76 -5.37 -19.30
CA ALA A 204 2.95 -4.17 -19.11
C ALA A 204 3.75 -3.05 -18.45
N ALA A 205 4.57 -3.36 -17.44
CA ALA A 205 5.46 -2.39 -16.81
C ALA A 205 6.49 -1.82 -17.80
N GLU A 206 7.02 -2.64 -18.70
CA GLU A 206 7.88 -2.20 -19.80
C GLU A 206 7.14 -1.27 -20.77
N ASN A 207 5.91 -1.61 -21.18
CA ASN A 207 5.09 -0.76 -22.03
C ASN A 207 4.78 0.59 -21.35
N LEU A 208 4.51 0.58 -20.03
CA LEU A 208 4.26 1.79 -19.24
C LEU A 208 5.50 2.68 -19.18
N ARG A 209 6.70 2.10 -19.26
CA ARG A 209 7.95 2.87 -19.34
C ARG A 209 7.94 3.80 -20.55
N ASP A 210 7.48 3.33 -21.70
CA ASP A 210 7.38 4.12 -22.93
C ASP A 210 6.33 5.24 -22.82
N HIS A 211 5.37 5.11 -21.91
CA HIS A 211 4.34 6.12 -21.65
C HIS A 211 4.75 7.16 -20.61
N TYR A 212 5.58 6.77 -19.64
CA TYR A 212 5.80 7.53 -18.40
C TYR A 212 7.26 7.84 -18.04
N GLN A 213 8.25 7.31 -18.77
CA GLN A 213 9.64 7.72 -18.66
C GLN A 213 10.06 8.51 -19.91
N GLU A 214 10.60 9.71 -19.70
CA GLU A 214 11.50 10.37 -20.65
C GLU A 214 12.95 9.93 -20.39
#